data_AF-A0A381WCB3-F1
#
_entry.id   AF-A0A381WCB3-F1
#
_cell.length_a   1.000
_cell.length_b   1.000
_cell.length_c   1.000
_cell.angle_alpha   90.00
_cell.angle_beta   90.00
_cell.angle_gamma   90.00
#
_symmetry.space_group_name_H-M   'P 1'
#
loop_
_entity.id
_entity.type
_entity.pdbx_description
1 polymer ?
#
loop_
_entity_poly.entity_id
_entity_poly.type
_entity_poly.pdbx_seq_one_letter_code
_entity_poly.pdbx_strand_id
1 'polypeptide(L)'
;MASVIMLFGTLLSSFFVLKIRLVEKLVLPGNTFSIGLTNSVILVCTSISYMFAEKMYEKRKYSAYEIWLLITIISGYGFILGQLLLWSELTTAGIPLTRGQLSDMFYVISGVHGLHILCGQGLLLWVQLSKNNNGRRIHNVGLFWHFLTILWIIMFTTVLV
;
A
#
# COMPACT_ATOMS: atom_id res chain seq x y z
N MET A 1 -2.77 1.58 15.55
CA MET A 1 -3.62 1.99 14.40
C MET A 1 -4.01 3.46 14.48
N ALA A 2 -4.58 3.94 15.60
CA ALA A 2 -4.93 5.36 15.75
C ALA A 2 -3.79 6.35 15.45
N SER A 3 -2.56 6.07 15.91
CA SER A 3 -1.38 6.90 15.61
C SER A 3 -1.07 6.98 14.11
N VAL A 4 -1.18 5.86 13.38
CA VAL A 4 -0.94 5.80 11.93
C VAL A 4 -2.03 6.57 11.18
N ILE A 5 -3.29 6.48 11.63
CA ILE A 5 -4.39 7.27 11.08
C ILE A 5 -4.12 8.77 11.24
N MET A 6 -3.67 9.21 12.42
CA MET A 6 -3.34 10.62 12.65
C MET A 6 -2.16 11.07 11.78
N LEU A 7 -1.11 10.25 11.67
CA LEU A 7 0.05 10.54 10.81
C LEU A 7 -0.37 10.74 9.36
N PHE A 8 -1.10 9.78 8.77
CA PHE A 8 -1.55 9.91 7.39
C PHE A 8 -2.61 10.99 7.21
N GLY A 9 -3.47 11.22 8.21
CA GLY A 9 -4.45 12.30 8.20
C GLY A 9 -3.80 13.68 8.10
N THR A 10 -2.75 13.94 8.89
CA THR A 10 -2.01 15.21 8.84
C THR A 10 -1.27 15.40 7.52
N LEU A 11 -0.63 14.35 7.00
CA LEU A 11 0.05 14.37 5.72
C LEU A 11 -0.90 14.63 4.54
N LEU A 12 -2.03 13.92 4.52
CA LEU A 12 -3.03 14.04 3.45
C LEU A 12 -3.74 15.39 3.50
N SER A 13 -4.03 15.91 4.70
CA SER A 13 -4.55 17.26 4.89
C SER A 13 -3.58 18.32 4.34
N SER A 14 -2.29 18.19 4.66
CA SER A 14 -1.25 19.10 4.16
C SER A 14 -1.15 19.08 2.63
N PHE A 15 -1.18 17.89 2.03
CA PHE A 15 -1.20 17.72 0.58
C PHE A 15 -2.42 18.39 -0.07
N PHE A 16 -3.61 18.22 0.52
CA PHE A 16 -4.84 18.82 -0.01
C PHE A 16 -4.80 20.36 0.02
N VAL A 17 -4.28 20.95 1.10
CA VAL A 17 -4.09 22.41 1.20
C VAL A 17 -3.12 22.92 0.14
N LEU A 18 -2.02 22.21 -0.11
CA LEU A 18 -1.07 22.57 -1.17
C LEU A 18 -1.68 22.43 -2.57
N LYS A 19 -2.49 21.39 -2.80
CA LYS A 19 -3.19 21.16 -4.06
C LYS A 19 -4.16 22.30 -4.41
N ILE A 20 -4.89 22.79 -3.41
CA ILE A 20 -5.77 23.96 -3.58
C ILE A 20 -4.96 25.24 -3.83
N ARG A 21 -3.86 25.45 -3.09
CA ARG A 21 -3.06 26.68 -3.19
C ARG A 21 -2.33 26.83 -4.51
N LEU A 22 -1.76 25.74 -5.02
CA LEU A 22 -0.85 25.83 -6.17
C LEU A 22 -1.60 25.82 -7.51
N VAL A 23 -2.85 25.33 -7.57
CA VAL A 23 -3.66 25.18 -8.81
C VAL A 23 -2.86 24.49 -9.96
N GLU A 24 -1.73 23.88 -9.64
CA GLU A 24 -0.90 23.16 -10.59
C GLU A 24 -1.56 21.81 -10.83
N LYS A 25 -1.99 21.60 -12.08
CA LYS A 25 -2.38 20.28 -12.53
C LYS A 25 -1.09 19.47 -12.66
N LEU A 26 -0.88 18.52 -11.74
CA LEU A 26 0.20 17.54 -11.88
C LEU A 26 -0.16 16.67 -13.07
N VAL A 27 0.29 17.05 -14.27
CA VAL A 27 0.01 16.30 -15.51
C VAL A 27 0.89 15.06 -15.48
N LEU A 28 0.31 13.99 -14.94
CA LEU A 28 0.90 12.67 -14.96
C LEU A 28 0.96 12.18 -16.43
N PRO A 29 2.13 11.73 -16.92
CA PRO A 29 2.22 11.10 -18.24
C PRO A 29 1.26 9.91 -18.33
N GLY A 30 0.57 9.73 -19.46
CA GLY A 30 -0.51 8.74 -19.60
C GLY A 30 -0.15 7.30 -19.19
N ASN A 31 1.12 6.89 -19.33
CA ASN A 31 1.58 5.57 -18.88
C ASN A 31 1.64 5.41 -17.35
N THR A 32 1.92 6.49 -16.60
CA THR A 32 2.02 6.44 -15.14
C THR A 32 0.66 6.16 -14.48
N PHE A 33 -0.42 6.64 -15.09
CA PHE A 33 -1.79 6.35 -14.65
C PHE A 33 -2.08 4.85 -14.70
N SER A 34 -1.77 4.21 -15.83
CA SER A 34 -2.01 2.78 -16.03
C SER A 34 -1.22 1.93 -15.03
N ILE A 35 0.06 2.25 -14.80
CA ILE A 35 0.93 1.54 -13.83
C ILE A 35 0.36 1.69 -12.41
N GLY A 36 -0.04 2.90 -12.02
CA GLY A 36 -0.62 3.17 -10.71
C GLY A 36 -1.95 2.44 -10.47
N LEU A 37 -2.79 2.36 -11.51
CA LEU A 37 -4.07 1.62 -11.44
C LEU A 37 -3.82 0.12 -11.32
N THR A 38 -2.89 -0.44 -12.10
CA THR A 38 -2.48 -1.85 -11.98
C THR A 38 -1.97 -2.17 -10.58
N ASN A 39 -1.11 -1.33 -9.98
CA ASN A 39 -0.66 -1.51 -8.60
C ASN A 39 -1.81 -1.48 -7.58
N SER A 40 -2.75 -0.56 -7.75
CA SER A 40 -3.90 -0.45 -6.86
C SER A 40 -4.79 -1.69 -6.93
N VAL A 41 -5.02 -2.23 -8.14
CA VAL A 41 -5.73 -3.49 -8.34
C VAL A 41 -4.98 -4.65 -7.70
N ILE A 42 -3.66 -4.73 -7.89
CA ILE A 42 -2.82 -5.77 -7.24
C ILE A 42 -2.99 -5.71 -5.73
N LEU A 43 -2.90 -4.52 -5.12
CA LEU A 43 -3.00 -4.35 -3.68
C LEU A 43 -4.39 -4.78 -3.15
N VAL A 44 -5.47 -4.42 -3.84
CA VAL A 44 -6.83 -4.86 -3.49
C VAL A 44 -6.97 -6.38 -3.63
N CYS A 45 -6.42 -6.98 -4.69
CA CYS A 45 -6.39 -8.43 -4.87
C CYS A 45 -5.60 -9.13 -3.75
N THR A 46 -4.52 -8.53 -3.24
CA THR A 46 -3.77 -9.08 -2.10
C THR A 46 -4.61 -9.07 -0.81
N SER A 47 -5.37 -8.00 -0.60
CA SER A 47 -6.28 -7.85 0.54
C SER A 47 -7.35 -8.96 0.50
N ILE A 48 -7.97 -9.18 -0.65
CA ILE A 48 -8.95 -10.26 -0.83
C ILE A 48 -8.30 -11.65 -0.62
N SER A 49 -7.09 -11.85 -1.16
CA SER A 49 -6.33 -13.10 -0.95
C SER A 49 -6.09 -13.39 0.53
N TYR A 50 -5.80 -12.36 1.33
CA TYR A 50 -5.63 -12.50 2.77
C TYR A 50 -6.93 -12.90 3.48
N MET A 51 -8.08 -12.33 3.09
CA MET A 51 -9.38 -12.73 3.65
C MET A 51 -9.66 -14.22 3.42
N PHE A 52 -9.29 -14.74 2.24
CA PHE A 52 -9.38 -16.17 1.97
C PHE A 52 -8.44 -16.98 2.85
N ALA A 53 -7.21 -16.51 3.09
CA ALA A 53 -6.27 -17.16 4.01
C ALA A 53 -6.87 -17.27 5.42
N GLU A 54 -7.39 -16.18 5.97
CA GLU A 54 -8.02 -16.15 7.30
C GLU A 54 -9.19 -17.14 7.40
N LYS A 55 -10.08 -17.16 6.40
CA LYS A 55 -11.21 -18.09 6.34
C LYS A 55 -10.77 -19.57 6.28
N MET A 56 -9.64 -19.87 5.64
CA MET A 56 -9.08 -21.23 5.61
C MET A 56 -8.46 -21.63 6.95
N TYR A 57 -7.89 -20.66 7.68
CA TYR A 57 -7.39 -20.87 9.04
C TYR A 57 -8.53 -21.19 10.01
N GLU A 58 -9.67 -20.48 9.94
CA GLU A 58 -10.86 -20.78 10.75
C GLU A 58 -11.41 -22.19 10.48
N LYS A 59 -11.36 -22.64 9.22
CA LYS A 59 -11.75 -23.99 8.81
C LYS A 59 -10.72 -25.08 9.17
N ARG A 60 -9.66 -24.73 9.91
CA ARG A 60 -8.54 -25.62 10.28
C ARG A 60 -7.82 -26.27 9.08
N LYS A 61 -7.90 -25.66 7.89
CA LYS A 61 -7.20 -26.12 6.68
C LYS A 61 -5.85 -25.41 6.57
N TYR A 62 -4.89 -25.82 7.38
CA TYR A 62 -3.59 -25.14 7.52
C TYR A 62 -2.78 -25.10 6.21
N SER A 63 -2.76 -26.18 5.42
CA SER A 63 -2.03 -26.19 4.15
C SER A 63 -2.59 -25.19 3.13
N ALA A 64 -3.92 -25.00 3.10
CA ALA A 64 -4.53 -24.00 2.22
C ALA A 64 -4.24 -22.58 2.73
N TYR A 65 -4.28 -22.36 4.04
CA TYR A 65 -3.92 -21.10 4.67
C TYR A 65 -2.49 -20.66 4.29
N GLU A 66 -1.51 -21.56 4.40
CA GLU A 66 -0.11 -21.25 4.07
C GLU A 66 0.07 -20.85 2.59
N ILE A 67 -0.65 -21.51 1.67
CA ILE A 67 -0.60 -21.18 0.23
C ILE A 67 -1.20 -19.78 -0.04
N TRP A 68 -2.38 -19.49 0.50
CA TRP A 68 -3.04 -18.19 0.31
C TRP A 68 -2.24 -17.04 0.93
N LEU A 69 -1.62 -17.29 2.09
CA LEU A 69 -0.77 -16.30 2.74
C LEU A 69 0.51 -16.06 1.93
N LEU A 70 1.11 -17.11 1.35
CA LEU A 70 2.27 -16.98 0.47
C LEU A 70 1.93 -16.20 -0.82
N ILE A 71 0.77 -16.45 -1.43
CA ILE A 71 0.26 -15.65 -2.56
C ILE A 71 0.17 -14.18 -2.17
N THR A 72 -0.39 -13.88 -0.99
CA THR A 72 -0.50 -12.50 -0.48
C THR A 72 0.87 -11.83 -0.33
N ILE A 73 1.85 -12.56 0.22
CA ILE A 73 3.22 -12.08 0.38
C ILE A 73 3.85 -11.75 -0.97
N ILE A 74 3.84 -12.71 -1.91
CA ILE A 74 4.41 -12.52 -3.25
C ILE A 74 3.78 -11.33 -3.97
N SER A 75 2.44 -11.24 -3.97
CA SER A 75 1.74 -10.16 -4.65
C SER A 75 2.04 -8.79 -4.03
N GLY A 76 2.24 -8.70 -2.72
CA GLY A 76 2.61 -7.41 -2.11
C GLY A 76 4.09 -7.03 -2.31
N TYR A 77 5.00 -7.98 -2.53
CA TYR A 77 6.32 -7.65 -3.10
C TYR A 77 6.20 -7.13 -4.53
N GLY A 78 5.30 -7.72 -5.32
CA GLY A 78 4.94 -7.21 -6.66
C GLY A 78 4.47 -5.76 -6.62
N PHE A 79 3.64 -5.40 -5.63
CA PHE A 79 3.22 -4.01 -5.41
C PHE A 79 4.41 -3.07 -5.13
N ILE A 80 5.36 -3.47 -4.28
CA ILE A 80 6.55 -2.66 -3.98
C ILE A 80 7.38 -2.43 -5.26
N LEU A 81 7.58 -3.47 -6.07
CA LEU A 81 8.27 -3.35 -7.35
C LEU A 81 7.55 -2.40 -8.31
N GLY A 82 6.23 -2.54 -8.43
CA GLY A 82 5.44 -1.64 -9.25
C GLY A 82 5.50 -0.19 -8.75
N GLN A 83 5.59 0.03 -7.44
CA GLN A 83 5.74 1.36 -6.87
C GLN A 83 7.10 1.98 -7.20
N LEU A 84 8.17 1.19 -7.19
CA LEU A 84 9.50 1.63 -7.62
C LEU A 84 9.51 1.97 -9.12
N LEU A 85 8.83 1.18 -9.96
CA LEU A 85 8.67 1.48 -11.38
C LEU A 85 7.92 2.80 -11.60
N LEU A 86 6.85 3.03 -10.83
CA LEU A 86 6.10 4.29 -10.89
C LEU A 86 6.99 5.49 -10.54
N TRP A 87 7.80 5.39 -9.48
CA TRP A 87 8.78 6.43 -9.11
C TRP A 87 9.85 6.64 -10.18
N SER A 88 10.34 5.56 -10.83
CA SER A 88 11.30 5.65 -11.92
C SER A 88 10.71 6.35 -13.16
N GLU A 89 9.46 6.07 -13.50
CA GLU A 89 8.77 6.73 -14.60
C GLU A 89 8.50 8.20 -14.29
N LEU A 90 8.07 8.53 -13.08
CA LEU A 90 7.85 9.91 -12.63
C LEU A 90 9.14 10.76 -12.67
N THR A 91 10.26 10.19 -12.21
CA THR A 91 11.56 10.86 -12.25
C THR A 91 12.05 11.06 -13.68
N THR A 92 11.90 10.06 -14.55
CA THR A 92 12.27 10.12 -15.98
C THR A 92 11.39 11.10 -16.77
N ALA A 93 10.11 11.22 -16.41
CA ALA A 93 9.19 12.23 -16.95
C ALA A 93 9.51 13.67 -16.49
N GLY A 94 10.60 13.83 -15.74
CA GLY A 94 11.07 15.12 -15.27
C GLY A 94 10.34 15.60 -14.02
N ILE A 95 9.64 14.76 -13.26
CA ILE A 95 9.03 15.12 -11.96
C ILE A 95 9.86 14.48 -10.81
N PRO A 96 11.12 14.92 -10.59
CA PRO A 96 11.92 14.45 -9.48
C PRO A 96 11.46 15.04 -8.14
N LEU A 97 12.07 14.54 -7.08
CA LEU A 97 11.88 14.84 -5.64
C LEU A 97 12.21 16.29 -5.22
N THR A 98 12.18 17.24 -6.15
CA THR A 98 12.53 18.65 -5.94
C THR A 98 11.90 19.58 -6.98
N ARG A 99 11.01 19.09 -7.85
CA ARG A 99 10.41 19.92 -8.90
C ARG A 99 9.37 20.91 -8.35
N GLY A 100 8.73 20.59 -7.22
CA GLY A 100 7.70 21.43 -6.63
C GLY A 100 7.10 20.82 -5.37
N GLN A 101 6.54 21.68 -4.52
CA GLN A 101 6.04 21.31 -3.19
C GLN A 101 5.00 20.17 -3.22
N LEU A 102 4.20 20.06 -4.29
CA LEU A 102 3.24 18.98 -4.49
C LEU A 102 3.89 17.63 -4.79
N SER A 103 4.92 17.63 -5.64
CA SER A 103 5.71 16.43 -5.96
C SER A 103 6.40 15.89 -4.70
N ASP A 104 7.06 16.78 -3.96
CA ASP A 104 7.82 16.41 -2.76
C ASP A 104 6.91 15.76 -1.71
N MET A 105 5.73 16.36 -1.48
CA MET A 105 4.72 15.76 -0.59
C MET A 105 4.22 14.42 -1.12
N PHE A 106 3.97 14.26 -2.42
CA PHE A 106 3.58 12.96 -2.97
C PHE A 106 4.63 11.87 -2.68
N TYR A 107 5.92 12.15 -2.89
CA TYR A 107 6.99 11.20 -2.60
C TYR A 107 7.11 10.89 -1.10
N VAL A 108 6.96 11.88 -0.22
CA VAL A 108 6.99 11.66 1.22
C VAL A 108 5.84 10.76 1.67
N ILE A 109 4.61 11.06 1.26
CA ILE A 109 3.44 10.29 1.71
C ILE A 109 3.50 8.87 1.13
N SER A 110 3.82 8.72 -0.16
CA SER A 110 3.96 7.41 -0.79
C SER A 110 5.13 6.61 -0.23
N GLY A 111 6.24 7.26 0.14
CA GLY A 111 7.40 6.63 0.77
C GLY A 111 7.10 6.11 2.16
N VAL A 112 6.47 6.93 3.02
CA VAL A 112 6.04 6.48 4.36
C VAL A 112 5.05 5.32 4.24
N HIS A 113 4.14 5.36 3.26
CA HIS A 113 3.23 4.26 2.99
C HIS A 113 3.97 2.97 2.55
N GLY A 114 4.92 3.09 1.62
CA GLY A 114 5.74 1.97 1.18
C GLY A 114 6.50 1.31 2.34
N LEU A 115 7.04 2.12 3.27
CA LEU A 115 7.67 1.60 4.50
C LEU A 115 6.69 0.81 5.37
N HIS A 116 5.44 1.27 5.53
CA HIS A 116 4.44 0.53 6.29
C HIS A 116 4.05 -0.79 5.61
N ILE A 117 3.96 -0.82 4.28
CA ILE A 117 3.73 -2.07 3.52
C ILE A 117 4.90 -3.03 3.70
N LEU A 118 6.15 -2.56 3.67
CA LEU A 118 7.33 -3.38 3.97
C LEU A 118 7.27 -3.97 5.38
N CYS A 119 6.89 -3.18 6.38
CA CYS A 119 6.64 -3.70 7.73
C CYS A 119 5.51 -4.73 7.77
N GLY A 120 4.41 -4.48 7.04
CA GLY A 120 3.30 -5.43 6.90
C GLY A 120 3.74 -6.76 6.28
N GLN A 121 4.59 -6.73 5.26
CA GLN A 121 5.19 -7.92 4.66
C GLN A 121 6.05 -8.69 5.65
N GLY A 122 6.86 -8.00 6.45
CA GLY A 122 7.61 -8.61 7.54
C GLY A 122 6.72 -9.32 8.56
N LEU A 123 5.59 -8.72 8.92
CA LEU A 123 4.61 -9.34 9.83
C LEU A 123 3.93 -10.56 9.21
N LEU A 124 3.58 -10.51 7.92
CA LEU A 124 3.01 -11.65 7.20
C LEU A 124 4.00 -12.82 7.12
N LEU A 125 5.26 -12.56 6.79
CA LEU A 125 6.33 -13.56 6.81
C LEU A 125 6.54 -14.14 8.20
N TRP A 126 6.53 -13.29 9.23
CA TRP A 126 6.67 -13.75 10.62
C TRP A 126 5.52 -14.65 11.04
N VAL A 127 4.30 -14.36 10.60
CA VAL A 127 3.14 -15.25 10.81
C VAL A 127 3.32 -16.54 10.01
N GLN A 128 3.71 -16.49 8.73
CA GLN A 128 3.93 -17.70 7.91
C GLN A 128 4.91 -18.69 8.56
N LEU A 129 6.03 -18.19 9.10
CA LEU A 129 7.11 -19.02 9.65
C LEU A 129 6.85 -19.48 11.09
N SER A 130 5.87 -18.87 11.77
CA SER A 130 5.61 -19.13 13.18
C SER A 130 4.75 -20.38 13.37
N LYS A 131 5.33 -21.41 13.99
CA LYS A 131 4.65 -22.69 14.30
C LYS A 131 3.55 -22.58 15.35
N ASN A 132 3.51 -21.52 16.16
CA ASN A 132 2.52 -21.32 17.22
C ASN A 132 1.71 -20.03 16.98
N ASN A 133 0.94 -20.01 15.90
CA ASN A 133 0.04 -18.91 15.63
C ASN A 133 -1.30 -19.11 16.32
N ASN A 134 -1.71 -18.09 17.06
CA ASN A 134 -3.05 -17.98 17.61
C ASN A 134 -3.94 -17.21 16.63
N GLY A 135 -5.22 -17.55 16.54
CA GLY A 135 -6.19 -16.89 15.66
C GLY A 135 -6.25 -15.37 15.86
N ARG A 136 -6.10 -14.88 17.11
CA ARG A 136 -6.01 -13.44 17.41
C ARG A 136 -4.83 -12.75 16.71
N ARG A 137 -3.68 -13.44 16.58
CA ARG A 137 -2.49 -12.86 15.94
C ARG A 137 -2.69 -12.74 14.43
N ILE A 138 -3.26 -13.75 13.80
CA ILE A 138 -3.57 -13.74 12.37
C ILE A 138 -4.59 -12.63 12.10
N HIS A 139 -5.67 -12.58 12.86
CA HIS A 139 -6.69 -11.54 12.74
C HIS A 139 -6.12 -10.12 12.86
N ASN A 140 -5.27 -9.87 13.85
CA ASN A 140 -4.66 -8.56 14.05
C ASN A 140 -3.72 -8.15 12.90
N VAL A 141 -2.95 -9.09 12.35
CA VAL A 141 -2.08 -8.85 11.20
C VAL A 141 -2.90 -8.60 9.94
N GLY A 142 -4.01 -9.33 9.77
CA GLY A 142 -4.98 -9.10 8.69
C GLY A 142 -5.58 -7.71 8.74
N LEU A 143 -6.06 -7.30 9.92
CA LEU A 143 -6.66 -5.98 10.11
C LEU A 143 -5.64 -4.88 9.80
N PHE A 144 -4.37 -5.07 10.16
CA PHE A 144 -3.29 -4.16 9.76
C PHE A 144 -3.06 -4.13 8.24
N TRP A 145 -3.06 -5.28 7.56
CA TRP A 145 -2.91 -5.37 6.11
C TRP A 145 -4.07 -4.70 5.36
N HIS A 146 -5.31 -5.01 5.74
CA HIS A 146 -6.52 -4.38 5.18
C HIS A 146 -6.53 -2.87 5.37
N PHE A 147 -6.10 -2.40 6.55
CA PHE A 147 -5.97 -0.99 6.84
C PHE A 147 -5.01 -0.30 5.87
N LEU A 148 -3.85 -0.90 5.58
CA LEU A 148 -2.91 -0.36 4.59
C LEU A 148 -3.53 -0.32 3.18
N THR A 149 -4.30 -1.33 2.79
CA THR A 149 -4.99 -1.32 1.49
C THR A 149 -6.00 -0.18 1.38
N ILE A 150 -6.82 0.04 2.41
CA ILE A 150 -7.80 1.13 2.40
C ILE A 150 -7.10 2.49 2.34
N LEU A 151 -6.02 2.64 3.11
CA LEU A 151 -5.23 3.87 3.13
C LEU A 151 -4.63 4.18 1.75
N TRP A 152 -4.12 3.15 1.06
CA TRP A 152 -3.61 3.31 -0.30
C TRP A 152 -4.66 3.81 -1.28
N ILE A 153 -5.87 3.26 -1.24
CA ILE A 153 -6.97 3.68 -2.13
C ILE A 153 -7.31 5.16 -1.92
N ILE A 154 -7.38 5.61 -0.66
CA ILE A 154 -7.65 7.02 -0.32
C ILE A 154 -6.54 7.92 -0.87
N MET A 155 -5.28 7.53 -0.69
CA MET A 155 -4.14 8.27 -1.22
C MET A 155 -4.14 8.33 -2.75
N PHE A 156 -4.28 7.18 -3.41
CA PHE A 156 -4.30 7.10 -4.86
C PHE A 156 -5.41 7.97 -5.45
N THR A 157 -6.60 7.93 -4.85
CA THR A 157 -7.72 8.78 -5.27
C THR A 157 -7.41 10.26 -5.05
N THR A 158 -6.88 10.66 -3.90
CA THR A 158 -6.60 12.07 -3.57
C THR A 158 -5.49 12.69 -4.43
N VAL A 159 -4.47 11.90 -4.74
CA VAL A 159 -3.34 12.36 -5.57
C VAL A 159 -3.79 12.51 -7.02
N LEU A 160 -4.58 11.56 -7.52
CA LEU A 160 -4.89 11.42 -8.93
C LEU A 160 -6.12 12.25 -9.34
N VAL A 161 -7.15 12.32 -8.49
CA VAL A 161 -8.35 13.16 -8.65
C VAL A 161 -8.15 14.48 -7.93
#